data_AF-A0A9Q0YGX9-F1
#
_entry.id   AF-A0A9Q0YGX9-F1
#
_cell.length_a   1.000
_cell.length_b   1.000
_cell.length_c   1.000
_cell.angle_alpha   90.00
_cell.angle_beta   90.00
_cell.angle_gamma   90.00
#
_symmetry.space_group_name_H-M   'P 1'
#
loop_
_entity.id
_entity.type
_entity.pdbx_description
1 polymer ?
#
loop_
_entity_poly.entity_id
_entity_poly.type
_entity_poly.pdbx_seq_one_letter_code
_entity_poly.pdbx_strand_id
1 'polypeptide(L)'
;MLLPLQGDSGGPLYCTNIKSGEHELVGIVSYGVSECMPSTLGVYTRVSAFTKWINSRGKKYKLPPWAWVLIALSVVVVLVVAVIVIVKLRD
;
A
#
# COMPACT_ATOMS: atom_id res chain seq x y z
N MET A 1 5.39 -7.52 -16.05
CA MET A 1 4.56 -8.69 -16.37
C MET A 1 3.31 -8.19 -17.09
N LEU A 2 3.14 -8.52 -18.37
CA LEU A 2 2.05 -7.98 -19.21
C LEU A 2 0.91 -8.99 -19.45
N LEU A 3 1.10 -10.23 -19.02
CA LEU A 3 0.11 -11.30 -19.11
C LEU A 3 -0.25 -11.75 -17.69
N PRO A 4 -1.52 -11.59 -17.26
CA PRO A 4 -1.96 -12.07 -15.96
C PRO A 4 -2.20 -13.58 -16.00
N LEU A 5 -1.69 -14.30 -15.00
CA LEU A 5 -1.91 -15.74 -14.83
C LEU A 5 -3.11 -16.00 -13.91
N GLN A 6 -3.53 -17.27 -13.85
CA GLN A 6 -4.52 -17.71 -12.87
C GLN A 6 -4.01 -17.42 -11.45
N GLY A 7 -4.79 -16.67 -10.66
CA GLY A 7 -4.41 -16.28 -9.31
C GLY A 7 -3.83 -14.88 -9.17
N ASP A 8 -3.47 -14.21 -10.28
CA ASP A 8 -3.00 -12.81 -10.25
C ASP A 8 -4.16 -11.79 -10.16
N SER A 9 -5.41 -12.26 -10.19
CA SER A 9 -6.59 -11.40 -10.14
C SER A 9 -6.58 -10.51 -8.89
N GLY A 10 -6.82 -9.20 -9.08
CA GLY A 10 -6.69 -8.20 -8.01
C GLY A 10 -5.28 -7.63 -7.84
N GLY A 11 -4.28 -8.19 -8.53
CA GLY A 11 -2.90 -7.69 -8.53
C GLY A 11 -2.75 -6.30 -9.17
N PRO A 12 -1.75 -5.50 -8.77
CA PRO A 12 -1.57 -4.14 -9.26
C PRO A 12 -0.80 -4.09 -10.59
N LEU A 13 -1.19 -3.16 -11.46
CA LEU A 13 -0.40 -2.71 -12.61
C LEU A 13 0.09 -1.28 -12.34
N TYR A 14 1.40 -1.13 -12.16
CA TYR A 14 2.05 0.16 -11.93
C TYR A 14 2.67 0.74 -13.20
N CYS A 15 2.63 2.06 -13.33
CA CYS A 15 3.43 2.81 -14.30
C CYS A 15 4.23 3.88 -13.58
N THR A 16 5.46 4.12 -14.03
CA THR A 16 6.26 5.25 -13.53
C THR A 16 5.87 6.51 -14.27
N ASN A 17 5.43 7.53 -13.54
CA ASN A 17 5.19 8.84 -14.09
C ASN A 17 6.54 9.47 -14.44
N ILE A 18 6.77 9.76 -15.73
CA ILE A 18 8.04 10.26 -16.25
C ILE A 18 8.36 11.68 -15.71
N LYS A 19 7.35 12.44 -15.29
CA LYS A 19 7.53 13.80 -14.78
C LYS A 19 7.81 13.84 -13.28
N SER A 20 7.08 13.07 -12.48
CA SER A 20 7.23 13.05 -11.02
C SER A 20 8.20 11.97 -10.52
N GLY A 21 8.47 10.95 -11.33
CA GLY A 21 9.25 9.77 -10.93
C GLY A 21 8.47 8.79 -10.05
N GLU A 22 7.20 9.07 -9.75
CA GLU A 22 6.38 8.26 -8.85
C GLU A 22 5.76 7.06 -9.56
N HIS A 23 5.60 5.95 -8.83
CA HIS A 23 4.86 4.79 -9.32
C HIS A 23 3.36 4.97 -9.08
N GLU A 24 2.59 5.04 -10.16
CA GLU A 24 1.15 5.19 -10.12
C GLU A 24 0.46 3.86 -10.40
N LEU A 25 -0.55 3.52 -9.59
CA LEU A 25 -1.41 2.38 -9.84
C LEU A 25 -2.41 2.72 -10.96
N VAL A 26 -2.16 2.20 -12.16
CA VAL A 26 -2.98 2.50 -13.35
C VAL A 26 -4.01 1.42 -13.66
N GLY A 27 -3.76 0.18 -13.21
CA GLY A 27 -4.60 -0.96 -13.49
C GLY A 27 -4.68 -1.96 -12.34
N ILE A 28 -5.74 -2.76 -12.34
CA ILE A 28 -5.89 -3.95 -11.49
C ILE A 28 -6.13 -5.13 -12.42
N VAL A 29 -5.40 -6.24 -12.23
CA VAL A 29 -5.57 -7.46 -13.01
C VAL A 29 -7.02 -7.94 -12.90
N SER A 30 -7.69 -8.08 -14.05
CA SER A 30 -9.05 -8.59 -14.11
C SER A 30 -9.07 -10.05 -14.55
N TYR A 31 -8.82 -10.29 -15.83
CA TYR A 31 -8.73 -11.63 -16.43
C TYR A 31 -7.78 -11.61 -17.62
N GLY A 32 -7.40 -12.79 -18.08
CA GLY A 32 -6.58 -12.99 -19.26
C GLY A 32 -6.70 -14.43 -19.72
N VAL A 33 -6.15 -14.72 -20.89
CA VAL A 33 -6.04 -16.10 -21.36
C VAL A 33 -4.90 -16.78 -20.62
N SER A 34 -5.14 -18.00 -20.13
CA SER A 34 -4.18 -18.80 -19.34
C SER A 34 -2.95 -19.25 -20.13
N GLU A 35 -3.00 -19.14 -21.46
CA GLU A 35 -1.91 -19.50 -22.34
C GLU A 35 -1.03 -18.28 -22.61
N CYS A 36 0.28 -18.40 -22.36
CA CYS A 36 1.28 -17.38 -22.65
C CYS A 36 1.54 -17.26 -24.15
N MET A 37 0.52 -16.95 -24.96
CA MET A 37 0.68 -16.66 -26.37
C MET A 37 1.12 -15.19 -26.56
N PRO A 38 2.05 -14.89 -27.48
CA PRO A 38 2.48 -13.52 -27.77
C PRO A 38 1.35 -12.59 -28.24
N SER A 39 0.24 -13.15 -28.73
CA SER A 39 -0.93 -12.43 -29.25
C SER A 39 -2.06 -12.25 -28.24
N THR A 40 -1.97 -12.85 -27.06
CA THR A 40 -2.98 -12.68 -26.01
C THR A 40 -2.70 -11.43 -25.19
N LEU A 41 -3.73 -10.62 -24.95
CA LEU A 41 -3.64 -9.40 -24.14
C LEU A 41 -4.30 -9.65 -22.79
N GLY A 42 -3.63 -9.22 -21.72
CA GLY A 42 -4.24 -9.16 -20.39
C GLY A 42 -5.30 -8.06 -20.33
N VAL A 43 -6.43 -8.34 -19.68
CA VAL A 43 -7.47 -7.34 -19.42
C VAL A 43 -7.32 -6.81 -18.00
N TYR A 44 -7.23 -5.49 -17.89
CA TYR A 44 -7.02 -4.78 -16.63
C TYR A 44 -8.16 -3.79 -16.39
N THR A 45 -8.61 -3.67 -15.14
CA THR A 45 -9.53 -2.62 -14.70
C THR A 45 -8.79 -1.29 -14.70
N ARG A 46 -9.28 -0.30 -15.46
CA ARG A 46 -8.72 1.07 -15.48
C ARG A 46 -9.00 1.80 -14.18
N VAL A 47 -8.00 1.95 -13.31
CA VAL A 47 -8.17 2.54 -11.97
C VAL A 47 -8.65 4.00 -12.03
N SER A 48 -8.17 4.77 -13.01
CA SER A 48 -8.55 6.18 -13.16
C SER A 48 -10.07 6.39 -13.35
N ALA A 49 -10.77 5.44 -13.97
CA ALA A 49 -12.22 5.48 -14.16
C ALA A 49 -13.01 5.34 -12.84
N PHE A 50 -12.41 4.75 -11.81
CA PHE A 50 -13.04 4.48 -10.52
C PHE A 50 -12.57 5.39 -9.39
N THR A 51 -11.71 6.37 -9.66
CA THR A 51 -11.16 7.31 -8.66
C THR A 51 -12.24 7.98 -7.80
N LYS A 52 -13.36 8.41 -8.40
CA LYS A 52 -14.49 9.00 -7.65
C LYS A 52 -15.09 8.02 -6.65
N TRP A 53 -15.30 6.76 -7.06
CA TRP A 53 -15.83 5.72 -6.18
C TRP A 53 -14.82 5.32 -5.10
N ILE A 54 -13.54 5.18 -5.45
CA ILE A 54 -12.46 4.91 -4.48
C ILE A 54 -12.45 6.00 -3.41
N ASN A 55 -12.47 7.28 -3.82
CA ASN A 55 -12.45 8.41 -2.91
C ASN A 55 -13.71 8.51 -2.05
N SER A 56 -14.87 8.07 -2.53
CA SER A 56 -16.10 8.06 -1.72
C SER A 56 -16.16 6.89 -0.72
N ARG A 57 -15.41 5.81 -0.97
CA ARG A 57 -15.33 4.64 -0.08
C ARG A 57 -14.13 4.66 0.86
N GLY A 58 -13.07 5.37 0.50
CA GLY A 58 -11.85 5.47 1.29
C GLY A 58 -12.11 6.11 2.66
N LYS A 59 -12.05 5.30 3.72
CA LYS A 59 -12.09 5.82 5.09
C LYS A 59 -10.78 6.54 5.38
N LYS A 60 -10.83 7.86 5.51
CA LYS A 60 -9.71 8.63 6.06
C LYS A 60 -9.76 8.53 7.57
N TYR A 61 -8.90 7.69 8.13
CA TYR A 61 -8.72 7.64 9.58
C TYR A 61 -8.06 8.93 10.03
N LYS A 62 -8.83 9.81 10.67
CA LYS A 62 -8.30 10.95 11.41
C LYS A 62 -8.10 10.50 12.85
N LEU A 63 -6.85 10.41 13.27
CA LEU A 63 -6.51 10.15 14.66
C LEU A 63 -7.12 11.28 15.53
N PRO A 64 -7.90 10.96 16.57
CA PRO A 64 -8.42 11.97 17.47
C PRO A 64 -7.28 12.61 18.28
N PRO A 65 -7.43 13.85 18.78
CA PRO A 65 -6.35 14.55 19.49
C PRO A 65 -5.75 13.76 20.66
N TRP A 66 -6.56 12.99 21.39
CA TRP A 66 -6.10 12.17 22.51
C TRP A 66 -5.21 11.00 22.08
N ALA A 67 -5.31 10.51 20.84
CA ALA A 67 -4.48 9.42 20.36
C ALA A 67 -2.99 9.81 20.34
N TRP A 68 -2.68 11.09 20.09
CA TRP A 68 -1.32 11.62 20.16
C TRP A 68 -0.76 11.61 21.58
N VAL A 69 -1.60 11.84 22.59
CA VAL A 69 -1.19 11.73 23.99
C VAL A 69 -0.81 10.29 24.31
N LEU A 70 -1.61 9.31 23.87
CA LEU A 70 -1.30 7.90 24.07
C LEU A 70 -0.02 7.47 23.35
N ILE A 71 0.21 7.95 22.12
CA ILE A 71 1.45 7.69 21.37
C ILE A 71 2.65 8.33 22.09
N ALA A 72 2.52 9.56 22.59
CA ALA A 72 3.61 10.20 23.33
C ALA A 72 3.93 9.44 24.63
N LEU A 73 2.89 9.03 25.37
CA LEU A 73 3.06 8.23 26.59
C LEU A 73 3.71 6.88 26.28
N SER A 74 3.31 6.19 25.21
CA SER A 74 3.91 4.91 24.84
C SER A 74 5.40 5.06 24.47
N VAL A 75 5.77 6.11 23.75
CA VAL A 75 7.16 6.44 23.43
C VAL A 75 7.98 6.73 24.70
N VAL A 76 7.44 7.53 25.63
CA VAL A 76 8.12 7.84 26.90
C VAL A 76 8.37 6.57 27.71
N VAL A 77 7.38 5.69 27.82
CA VAL A 77 7.53 4.41 28.53
C VAL A 77 8.62 3.55 27.90
N VAL A 78 8.63 3.42 26.57
CA VAL A 78 9.66 2.66 25.84
C VAL A 78 11.06 3.24 26.08
N LEU A 79 11.22 4.56 26.04
CA LEU A 79 12.50 5.21 26.31
C LEU A 79 12.95 5.01 27.75
N VAL A 80 12.05 5.14 28.73
CA VAL A 80 12.38 4.90 30.14
C VAL A 80 12.82 3.46 30.36
N VAL A 81 12.09 2.49 29.82
CA VAL A 81 12.45 1.07 29.90
C VAL A 81 13.80 0.82 29.22
N ALA A 82 14.04 1.39 28.03
CA ALA A 82 15.31 1.27 27.34
C ALA A 82 16.47 1.84 28.17
N VAL A 83 16.29 3.01 28.80
CA VAL A 83 17.30 3.62 29.69
C VAL A 83 17.55 2.73 30.91
N ILE A 84 16.52 2.22 31.57
CA ILE A 84 16.66 1.31 32.72
C ILE A 84 17.44 0.07 32.31
N VAL A 85 17.12 -0.54 31.17
CA VAL A 85 17.84 -1.70 30.64
C VAL A 85 19.30 -1.35 30.34
N ILE A 86 19.57 -0.23 29.66
CA ILE A 86 20.94 0.19 29.33
C ILE A 86 21.77 0.45 30.59
N VAL A 87 21.20 1.10 31.60
CA VAL A 87 21.86 1.32 32.90
C VAL A 87 22.12 -0.03 33.56
N LYS A 88 21.13 -0.93 33.56
CA LYS A 88 21.27 -2.25 34.18
C LYS A 88 22.25 -3.18 33.46
N LEU A 89 22.49 -2.98 32.16
CA LEU A 89 23.49 -3.68 31.37
C LEU A 89 24.91 -3.08 31.54
N ARG A 90 25.02 -1.87 32.09
CA ARG A 90 26.30 -1.22 32.39
C ARG A 90 26.82 -1.59 33.79
N ASP A 91 25.93 -2.02 34.69
CA ASP A 91 26.24 -2.64 35.99
C ASP A 91 26.59 -4.13 35.84
#